data_AF-A0A352KZ37-F1
#
_entry.id   AF-A0A352KZ37-F1
#
_cell.length_a   1.000
_cell.length_b   1.000
_cell.length_c   1.000
_cell.angle_alpha   90.00
_cell.angle_beta   90.00
_cell.angle_gamma   90.00
#
_symmetry.space_group_name_H-M   'P 1'
#
loop_
_entity.id
_entity.type
_entity.pdbx_description
1 polymer ?
#
loop_
_entity_poly.entity_id
_entity_poly.type
_entity_poly.pdbx_seq_one_letter_code
_entity_poly.pdbx_strand_id
1 'polypeptide(L)'
;MRLFRFEFSGKGCSVIPVFQVLSESSRDVVSQAAEEYSALASSMKAARHRLAELQNLEGLAWTELVHERDRLMGQIFESVSGLTRWAERAAALLPRIRDELVTVREAAEAAEQKAWSQAEKAVRKTGISPESIPCYTVNPDSAMHQFRGIVGKTEGVKAARAAVEQAEADVETAVALLRGIPMRRAEWIEDRRKLVSRLLA
;
A
#
# COMPACT_ATOMS: atom_id res chain seq x y z
N MET A 1 -17.42 0.77 -3.35
CA MET A 1 -16.67 0.73 -2.08
C MET A 1 -15.35 1.44 -2.33
N ARG A 2 -15.05 2.53 -1.61
CA ARG A 2 -13.81 3.31 -1.82
C ARG A 2 -12.74 2.72 -0.91
N LEU A 3 -11.73 2.08 -1.48
CA LEU A 3 -10.55 1.62 -0.75
C LEU A 3 -9.33 2.39 -1.27
N PHE A 4 -8.85 3.27 -0.38
CA PHE A 4 -7.60 4.02 -0.28
C PHE A 4 -6.68 4.12 -1.51
N ARG A 5 -6.36 5.37 -1.87
CA ARG A 5 -5.38 5.74 -2.90
C ARG A 5 -4.07 6.18 -2.21
N PHE A 6 -2.96 5.60 -2.61
CA PHE A 6 -1.62 6.04 -2.23
C PHE A 6 -1.16 7.16 -3.15
N GLU A 7 -0.79 8.31 -2.59
CA GLU A 7 0.05 9.27 -3.28
C GLU A 7 1.33 9.46 -2.49
N PHE A 8 2.43 8.93 -3.02
CA PHE A 8 3.77 9.26 -2.55
C PHE A 8 4.14 10.64 -3.09
N SER A 9 3.61 11.70 -2.50
CA SER A 9 4.14 13.05 -2.73
C SER A 9 5.28 13.32 -1.76
N GLY A 10 6.34 13.98 -2.24
CA GLY A 10 7.57 14.28 -1.48
C GLY A 10 7.41 15.23 -0.27
N LYS A 11 6.21 15.37 0.30
CA LYS A 11 5.90 16.25 1.43
C LYS A 11 4.90 15.59 2.40
N GLY A 12 5.42 14.82 3.34
CA GLY A 12 4.63 14.33 4.48
C GLY A 12 4.10 12.92 4.29
N CYS A 13 4.40 12.07 5.27
CA CYS A 13 4.00 10.67 5.31
C CYS A 13 2.57 10.54 5.82
N SER A 14 1.74 9.75 5.14
CA SER A 14 0.45 9.36 5.69
C SER A 14 0.00 7.99 5.17
N VAL A 15 -0.27 7.13 6.16
CA VAL A 15 -1.12 5.92 6.23
C VAL A 15 -0.70 4.70 5.42
N ILE A 16 -0.48 3.60 6.16
CA ILE A 16 -0.23 2.24 5.68
C ILE A 16 -1.56 1.62 5.21
N PRO A 17 -1.59 0.83 4.11
CA PRO A 17 -2.80 0.14 3.67
C PRO A 17 -3.39 -0.74 4.76
N VAL A 18 -4.67 -0.58 5.07
CA VAL A 18 -5.45 -1.63 5.74
C VAL A 18 -6.01 -2.51 4.63
N PHE A 19 -5.30 -3.61 4.34
CA PHE A 19 -5.80 -4.63 3.44
C PHE A 19 -6.96 -5.36 4.13
N GLN A 20 -8.20 -5.10 3.71
CA GLN A 20 -9.38 -5.71 4.35
C GLN A 20 -9.45 -7.23 4.19
N VAL A 21 -8.74 -7.78 3.20
CA VAL A 21 -8.75 -9.21 2.86
C VAL A 21 -7.63 -10.01 3.53
N LEU A 22 -6.77 -9.35 4.31
CA LEU A 22 -5.76 -10.04 5.11
C LEU A 22 -6.38 -10.78 6.29
N SER A 23 -5.67 -11.82 6.74
CA SER A 23 -5.96 -12.44 8.03
C SER A 23 -6.00 -11.38 9.15
N GLU A 24 -6.82 -11.61 10.18
CA GLU A 24 -6.94 -10.68 11.32
C GLU A 24 -5.57 -10.38 11.96
N SER A 25 -4.77 -11.43 12.15
CA SER A 25 -3.37 -11.32 12.59
C SER A 25 -2.53 -10.38 11.71
N SER A 26 -2.60 -10.54 10.38
CA SER A 26 -1.83 -9.68 9.47
C SER A 26 -2.38 -8.24 9.42
N ARG A 27 -3.69 -8.04 9.60
CA ARG A 27 -4.29 -6.69 9.72
C ARG A 27 -3.83 -5.97 10.98
N ASP A 28 -3.82 -6.65 12.12
CA ASP A 28 -3.38 -6.08 13.39
C ASP A 28 -1.90 -5.69 13.33
N VAL A 29 -1.07 -6.58 12.80
CA VAL A 29 0.37 -6.34 12.64
C VAL A 29 0.65 -5.16 11.71
N VAL A 30 -0.09 -5.06 10.59
CA VAL A 30 0.04 -3.93 9.65
C VAL A 30 -0.42 -2.62 10.29
N SER A 31 -1.52 -2.65 11.05
CA SER A 31 -2.06 -1.48 11.74
C SER A 31 -1.12 -0.98 12.83
N GLN A 32 -0.61 -1.89 13.67
CA GLN A 32 0.38 -1.56 14.69
C GLN A 32 1.66 -1.00 14.05
N ALA A 33 2.16 -1.61 12.98
CA ALA A 33 3.29 -1.06 12.24
C ALA A 33 3.01 0.35 11.70
N ALA A 34 1.77 0.65 11.30
CA ALA A 34 1.36 1.97 10.82
C ALA A 34 1.41 3.04 11.89
N GLU A 35 0.88 2.71 13.06
CA GLU A 35 0.84 3.60 14.21
C GLU A 35 2.26 3.89 14.71
N GLU A 36 3.10 2.85 14.83
CA GLU A 36 4.50 3.00 15.20
C GLU A 36 5.26 3.90 14.22
N TYR A 37 5.09 3.66 12.92
CA TYR A 37 5.72 4.49 11.89
C TYR A 37 5.27 5.94 11.98
N SER A 38 3.96 6.18 12.11
CA SER A 38 3.38 7.51 12.18
C SER A 38 3.89 8.28 13.40
N ALA A 39 3.95 7.63 14.56
CA ALA A 39 4.46 8.21 15.79
C ALA A 39 5.94 8.61 15.66
N LEU A 40 6.78 7.71 15.14
CA LEU A 40 8.22 7.95 14.95
C LEU A 40 8.48 9.06 13.92
N ALA A 41 7.77 9.04 12.79
CA ALA A 41 7.90 10.05 11.74
C ALA A 41 7.45 11.44 12.24
N SER A 42 6.35 11.49 12.99
CA SER A 42 5.83 12.72 13.57
C SER A 42 6.76 13.31 14.62
N SER A 43 7.29 12.46 15.51
CA SER A 43 8.30 12.84 16.52
C SER A 43 9.55 13.42 15.86
N MET A 44 10.09 12.73 14.85
CA MET A 44 11.25 13.21 14.10
C MET A 44 10.99 14.55 13.42
N LYS A 45 9.82 14.71 12.79
CA LYS A 45 9.43 15.95 12.11
C LYS A 45 9.31 17.11 13.10
N ALA A 46 8.66 16.89 14.25
CA ALA A 46 8.51 17.88 15.30
C ALA A 46 9.87 18.31 15.87
N ALA A 47 10.75 17.36 16.16
CA ALA A 47 12.08 17.65 16.67
C ALA A 47 12.94 18.43 15.66
N ARG A 48 12.88 18.08 14.36
CA ARG A 48 13.56 18.83 13.28
C ARG A 48 13.02 20.25 13.14
N HIS A 49 11.70 20.42 13.22
CA HIS A 49 11.08 21.75 13.17
C HIS A 49 11.54 22.61 14.33
N ARG A 50 11.49 22.06 15.55
CA ARG A 50 11.92 22.76 16.76
C ARG A 50 13.41 23.12 16.72
N LEU A 51 14.25 22.24 16.19
CA LEU A 51 15.68 22.51 16.01
C LEU A 51 15.92 23.68 15.05
N ALA A 52 15.13 23.80 13.98
CA ALA A 52 15.20 24.93 13.06
C ALA A 52 14.70 26.24 13.71
N GLU A 53 13.70 26.17 14.58
CA GLU A 53 13.24 27.34 15.36
C GLU A 53 14.31 27.84 16.34
N LEU A 54 15.07 26.94 16.99
CA LEU A 54 16.14 27.32 17.92
C LEU A 54 17.19 28.23 17.27
N GLN A 55 17.42 28.08 15.96
CA GLN A 55 18.38 28.91 15.22
C GLN A 55 17.95 30.38 15.12
N ASN A 56 16.67 30.67 15.36
CA ASN A 56 16.08 32.01 15.23
C ASN A 56 15.60 32.58 16.57
N LEU A 57 15.84 31.90 17.70
CA LEU A 57 15.42 32.39 19.00
C LEU A 57 16.42 33.40 19.56
N GLU A 58 15.96 34.64 19.71
CA GLU A 58 16.64 35.68 20.47
C GLU A 58 16.16 35.63 21.93
N GLY A 59 17.09 35.68 22.90
CA GLY A 59 16.77 35.87 24.32
C GLY A 59 16.91 34.66 25.26
N LEU A 60 17.25 33.47 24.77
CA LEU A 60 17.65 32.35 25.63
C LEU A 60 19.12 32.45 26.04
N ALA A 61 19.45 31.99 27.25
CA ALA A 61 20.85 31.86 27.65
C ALA A 61 21.55 30.81 26.76
N TRP A 62 22.81 31.05 26.42
CA TRP A 62 23.59 30.12 25.57
C TRP A 62 23.57 28.68 26.09
N THR A 63 23.65 28.50 27.42
CA THR A 63 23.57 27.20 28.07
C THR A 63 22.23 26.50 27.84
N GLU A 64 21.12 27.22 27.86
CA GLU A 64 19.77 26.67 27.61
C GLU A 64 19.61 26.28 26.14
N LEU A 65 20.13 27.09 25.21
CA LEU A 65 20.15 26.77 23.79
C LEU A 65 20.93 25.49 23.49
N VAL A 66 22.08 25.30 24.13
CA VAL A 66 22.90 24.08 23.97
C VAL A 66 22.16 22.85 24.52
N HIS A 67 21.59 22.93 25.73
CA HIS A 67 20.84 21.82 26.33
C HIS A 67 19.64 21.42 25.48
N GLU A 68 18.86 22.40 25.00
CA GLU A 68 17.68 22.14 24.18
C GLU A 68 18.05 21.57 22.80
N ARG A 69 19.13 22.06 22.19
CA ARG A 69 19.70 21.48 20.96
C ARG A 69 20.07 20.02 21.17
N ASP A 70 20.81 19.70 22.22
CA ASP A 70 21.28 18.34 22.48
C ASP A 70 20.11 17.39 22.79
N ARG A 71 19.08 17.87 23.50
CA ARG A 71 17.83 17.15 23.73
C ARG A 71 17.11 16.80 22.42
N LEU A 72 16.91 17.79 21.55
CA LEU A 72 16.25 17.60 20.24
C LEU A 72 17.05 16.67 19.34
N MET A 73 18.38 16.77 19.36
CA MET A 73 19.26 15.87 18.64
C MET A 73 19.14 14.43 19.12
N GLY A 74 19.07 14.20 20.43
CA GLY A 74 18.75 12.90 21.02
C GLY A 74 17.43 12.34 20.49
N GLN A 75 16.37 13.16 20.49
CA GLN A 75 15.05 12.76 19.98
C GLN A 75 15.07 12.40 18.48
N ILE A 76 15.81 13.15 17.66
CA ILE A 76 15.96 12.85 16.23
C ILE A 76 16.69 11.52 16.05
N PHE A 77 17.78 11.27 16.78
CA PHE A 77 18.54 10.02 16.68
C PHE A 77 17.75 8.80 17.15
N GLU A 78 16.99 8.95 18.23
CA GLU A 78 16.11 7.90 18.72
C GLU A 78 15.02 7.59 17.71
N SER A 79 14.40 8.62 17.12
CA SER A 79 13.37 8.45 16.08
C SER A 79 13.93 7.79 14.82
N VAL A 80 15.12 8.17 14.34
CA VAL A 80 15.76 7.52 13.19
C VAL A 80 16.10 6.06 13.49
N SER A 81 16.60 5.76 14.67
CA SER A 81 16.89 4.39 15.10
C SER A 81 15.61 3.56 15.22
N GLY A 82 14.53 4.17 15.71
CA GLY A 82 13.18 3.59 15.71
C GLY A 82 12.68 3.28 14.31
N LEU A 83 12.78 4.24 13.37
CA LEU A 83 12.36 4.06 11.98
C LEU A 83 13.17 2.98 11.25
N THR A 84 14.47 2.87 11.57
CA THR A 84 15.34 1.83 11.01
C THR A 84 14.91 0.43 11.47
N ARG A 85 14.66 0.27 12.78
CA ARG A 85 14.15 -0.99 13.36
C ARG A 85 12.77 -1.34 12.83
N TRP A 86 11.91 -0.33 12.68
CA TRP A 86 10.60 -0.49 12.07
C TRP A 86 10.71 -0.99 10.63
N ALA A 87 11.62 -0.43 9.82
CA ALA A 87 11.82 -0.86 8.43
C ALA A 87 12.31 -2.31 8.34
N GLU A 88 13.16 -2.76 9.27
CA GLU A 88 13.62 -4.15 9.35
C GLU A 88 12.46 -5.10 9.68
N ARG A 89 11.60 -4.73 10.64
CA ARG A 89 10.38 -5.49 10.94
C ARG A 89 9.43 -5.54 9.75
N ALA A 90 9.17 -4.40 9.12
CA ALA A 90 8.31 -4.31 7.95
C ALA A 90 8.84 -5.17 6.79
N ALA A 91 10.15 -5.17 6.55
CA ALA A 91 10.78 -6.00 5.53
C ALA A 91 10.62 -7.51 5.81
N ALA A 92 10.54 -7.93 7.07
CA ALA A 92 10.28 -9.32 7.45
C ALA A 92 8.80 -9.71 7.31
N LEU A 93 7.88 -8.76 7.47
CA LEU A 93 6.43 -8.98 7.46
C LEU A 93 5.82 -8.91 6.05
N LEU A 94 6.29 -7.96 5.23
CA LEU A 94 5.75 -7.72 3.89
C LEU A 94 5.76 -8.94 2.94
N PRO A 95 6.76 -9.85 2.98
CA PRO A 95 6.70 -11.07 2.17
C PRO A 95 5.49 -11.95 2.53
N ARG A 96 5.17 -12.10 3.82
CA ARG A 96 4.01 -12.89 4.27
C ARG A 96 2.71 -12.25 3.84
N ILE A 97 2.60 -10.93 3.97
CA ILE A 97 1.46 -10.15 3.50
C ILE A 97 1.29 -10.31 1.99
N ARG A 98 2.38 -10.24 1.22
CA ARG A 98 2.33 -10.47 -0.23
C ARG A 98 1.80 -11.86 -0.55
N ASP A 99 2.28 -12.89 0.13
CA ASP A 99 1.86 -14.27 -0.13
C ASP A 99 0.37 -14.49 0.18
N GLU A 100 -0.13 -13.91 1.29
CA GLU A 100 -1.57 -13.87 1.59
C GLU A 100 -2.37 -13.18 0.48
N LEU A 101 -1.90 -12.02 0.00
CA LEU A 101 -2.58 -11.27 -1.07
C LEU A 101 -2.56 -12.02 -2.41
N VAL A 102 -1.48 -12.76 -2.72
CA VAL A 102 -1.42 -13.63 -3.90
C VAL A 102 -2.46 -14.74 -3.80
N THR A 103 -2.60 -15.37 -2.63
CA THR A 103 -3.63 -16.39 -2.40
C THR A 103 -5.03 -15.81 -2.56
N VAL A 104 -5.27 -14.58 -2.07
CA VAL A 104 -6.54 -13.86 -2.26
C VAL A 104 -6.80 -13.60 -3.75
N ARG A 105 -5.80 -13.17 -4.51
CA ARG A 105 -5.91 -12.93 -5.95
C ARG A 105 -6.29 -14.22 -6.69
N GLU A 106 -5.59 -15.31 -6.42
CA GLU A 106 -5.88 -16.63 -7.01
C GLU A 106 -7.31 -17.12 -6.67
N ALA A 107 -7.76 -16.90 -5.44
CA ALA A 107 -9.12 -17.22 -5.04
C ALA A 107 -10.16 -16.34 -5.76
N ALA A 108 -9.87 -15.05 -5.97
CA ALA A 108 -10.72 -14.13 -6.71
C ALA A 108 -10.81 -14.52 -8.21
N GLU A 109 -9.68 -14.89 -8.83
CA GLU A 109 -9.63 -15.38 -10.22
C GLU A 109 -10.48 -16.65 -10.39
N ALA A 110 -10.36 -17.60 -9.45
CA ALA A 110 -11.18 -18.81 -9.44
C ALA A 110 -12.69 -18.50 -9.28
N ALA A 111 -13.02 -17.51 -8.44
CA ALA A 111 -14.40 -17.05 -8.25
C ALA A 111 -14.95 -16.37 -9.50
N GLU A 112 -14.15 -15.55 -10.20
CA GLU A 112 -14.51 -14.97 -11.50
C GLU A 112 -14.78 -16.07 -12.54
N GLN A 113 -13.90 -17.06 -12.66
CA GLN A 113 -14.11 -18.16 -13.62
C GLN A 113 -15.40 -18.94 -13.33
N LYS A 114 -15.72 -19.15 -12.05
CA LYS A 114 -16.99 -19.76 -11.63
C LYS A 114 -18.19 -18.87 -11.98
N ALA A 115 -18.10 -17.56 -11.74
CA ALA A 115 -19.15 -16.59 -12.07
C ALA A 115 -19.41 -16.57 -13.59
N TRP A 116 -18.35 -16.59 -14.41
CA TRP A 116 -18.46 -16.72 -15.87
C TRP A 116 -19.20 -17.98 -16.29
N SER A 117 -18.81 -19.14 -15.76
CA SER A 117 -19.48 -20.42 -16.10
C SER A 117 -20.97 -20.41 -15.71
N GLN A 118 -21.30 -19.85 -14.55
CA GLN A 118 -22.68 -19.74 -14.08
C GLN A 118 -23.50 -18.76 -14.94
N ALA A 119 -22.94 -17.59 -15.24
CA ALA A 119 -23.57 -16.59 -16.09
C ALA A 119 -23.78 -17.11 -17.52
N GLU A 120 -22.81 -17.82 -18.08
CA GLU A 120 -22.94 -18.45 -19.40
C GLU A 120 -24.12 -19.44 -19.42
N LYS A 121 -24.20 -20.33 -18.42
CA LYS A 121 -25.32 -21.27 -18.29
C LYS A 121 -26.66 -20.55 -18.16
N ALA A 122 -26.71 -19.45 -17.40
CA ALA A 122 -27.93 -18.67 -17.22
C ALA A 122 -28.38 -17.99 -18.53
N VAL A 123 -27.45 -17.35 -19.26
CA VAL A 123 -27.74 -16.71 -20.55
C VAL A 123 -28.17 -17.75 -21.60
N ARG A 124 -27.54 -18.93 -21.64
CA ARG A 124 -27.97 -20.03 -22.51
C ARG A 124 -29.39 -20.50 -22.21
N LYS A 125 -29.79 -20.56 -20.92
CA LYS A 125 -31.16 -20.91 -20.52
C LYS A 125 -32.21 -19.89 -20.95
N THR A 126 -31.84 -18.63 -21.17
CA THR A 126 -32.76 -17.62 -21.74
C THR A 126 -32.86 -17.71 -23.26
N GLY A 127 -32.29 -18.74 -23.88
CA GLY A 127 -32.32 -18.95 -25.34
C GLY A 127 -31.24 -18.18 -26.11
N ILE A 128 -30.33 -17.49 -25.42
CA ILE A 128 -29.23 -16.76 -26.05
C ILE A 128 -27.99 -17.65 -26.04
N SER A 129 -27.53 -18.05 -27.22
CA SER A 129 -26.28 -18.79 -27.42
C SER A 129 -25.45 -18.14 -28.54
N PRO A 130 -24.15 -18.46 -28.68
CA PRO A 130 -23.36 -17.96 -29.81
C PRO A 130 -24.04 -18.18 -31.17
N GLU A 131 -24.70 -19.34 -31.33
CA GLU A 131 -25.38 -19.75 -32.55
C GLU A 131 -26.66 -18.93 -32.82
N SER A 132 -27.27 -18.36 -31.79
CA SER A 132 -28.45 -17.50 -31.91
C SER A 132 -28.14 -16.07 -32.40
N ILE A 133 -26.84 -15.71 -32.48
CA ILE A 133 -26.42 -14.37 -32.87
C ILE A 133 -26.40 -14.26 -34.41
N PRO A 134 -27.00 -13.19 -35.01
CA PRO A 134 -27.22 -13.10 -36.46
C PRO A 134 -25.99 -13.31 -37.35
N CYS A 135 -24.78 -12.98 -36.87
CA CYS A 135 -23.54 -13.11 -37.64
C CYS A 135 -22.84 -14.47 -37.49
N TYR A 136 -23.38 -15.42 -36.72
CA TYR A 136 -22.68 -16.67 -36.39
C TYR A 136 -22.24 -17.48 -37.61
N THR A 137 -23.09 -17.61 -38.64
CA THR A 137 -22.80 -18.41 -39.83
C THR A 137 -21.72 -17.80 -40.74
N VAL A 138 -21.51 -16.49 -40.65
CA VAL A 138 -20.58 -15.74 -41.51
C VAL A 138 -19.29 -15.37 -40.75
N ASN A 139 -19.39 -15.14 -39.44
CA ASN A 139 -18.29 -14.78 -38.57
C ASN A 139 -18.51 -15.35 -37.14
N PRO A 140 -18.18 -16.64 -36.92
CA PRO A 140 -18.37 -17.31 -35.64
C PRO A 140 -17.59 -16.65 -34.49
N ASP A 141 -16.39 -16.15 -34.78
CA ASP A 141 -15.55 -15.49 -33.76
C ASP A 141 -16.17 -14.19 -33.27
N SER A 142 -16.74 -13.38 -34.19
CA SER A 142 -17.46 -12.16 -33.82
C SER A 142 -18.71 -12.47 -32.99
N ALA A 143 -19.47 -13.51 -33.37
CA ALA A 143 -20.62 -13.95 -32.60
C ALA A 143 -20.21 -14.43 -31.19
N MET A 144 -19.13 -15.20 -31.07
CA MET A 144 -18.57 -15.62 -29.78
C MET A 144 -18.15 -14.41 -28.93
N HIS A 145 -17.54 -13.40 -29.54
CA HIS A 145 -17.18 -12.16 -28.85
C HIS A 145 -18.40 -11.39 -28.34
N GLN A 146 -19.45 -11.27 -29.14
CA GLN A 146 -20.71 -10.63 -28.73
C GLN A 146 -21.38 -11.41 -27.59
N PHE A 147 -21.42 -12.74 -27.69
CA PHE A 147 -21.94 -13.59 -26.63
C PHE A 147 -21.17 -13.42 -25.31
N ARG A 148 -19.84 -13.46 -25.36
CA ARG A 148 -18.99 -13.15 -24.19
C ARG A 148 -19.26 -11.75 -23.65
N GLY A 149 -19.52 -10.77 -24.52
CA GLY A 149 -19.92 -9.43 -24.12
C GLY A 149 -21.26 -9.37 -23.38
N ILE A 150 -22.23 -10.23 -23.73
CA ILE A 150 -23.51 -10.35 -22.99
C ILE A 150 -23.27 -10.98 -21.62
N VAL A 151 -22.56 -12.11 -21.57
CA VAL A 151 -22.24 -12.82 -20.32
C VAL A 151 -21.44 -11.93 -19.37
N GLY A 152 -20.44 -11.21 -19.89
CA GLY A 152 -19.61 -10.28 -19.12
C GLY A 152 -20.36 -9.08 -18.54
N LYS A 153 -21.56 -8.77 -19.05
CA LYS A 153 -22.42 -7.70 -18.51
C LYS A 153 -23.31 -8.15 -17.35
N THR A 154 -23.31 -9.44 -17.01
CA THR A 154 -24.07 -9.94 -15.86
C THR A 154 -23.46 -9.42 -14.54
N GLU A 155 -24.31 -9.05 -13.59
CA GLU A 155 -23.86 -8.41 -12.33
C GLU A 155 -22.90 -9.32 -11.53
N GLY A 156 -23.13 -10.64 -11.54
CA GLY A 156 -22.24 -11.59 -10.87
C GLY A 156 -20.82 -11.61 -11.46
N VAL A 157 -20.69 -11.53 -12.79
CA VAL A 157 -19.39 -11.47 -13.47
C VAL A 157 -18.72 -10.13 -13.24
N LYS A 158 -19.46 -9.01 -13.34
CA LYS A 158 -18.90 -7.68 -13.04
C LYS A 158 -18.37 -7.58 -11.61
N ALA A 159 -19.13 -8.07 -10.64
CA ALA A 159 -18.72 -8.05 -9.23
C ALA A 159 -17.47 -8.91 -8.99
N ALA A 160 -17.41 -10.10 -9.60
CA ALA A 160 -16.25 -10.97 -9.48
C ALA A 160 -15.00 -10.36 -10.14
N ARG A 161 -15.14 -9.78 -11.33
CA ARG A 161 -14.05 -9.07 -12.01
C ARG A 161 -13.55 -7.88 -11.20
N ALA A 162 -14.44 -7.08 -10.61
CA ALA A 162 -14.04 -5.98 -9.73
C ALA A 162 -13.26 -6.47 -8.50
N ALA A 163 -13.58 -7.66 -7.98
CA ALA A 163 -12.81 -8.27 -6.89
C ALA A 163 -11.41 -8.71 -7.33
N VAL A 164 -11.25 -9.26 -8.54
CA VAL A 164 -9.95 -9.58 -9.12
C VAL A 164 -9.10 -8.33 -9.31
N GLU A 165 -9.66 -7.29 -9.95
CA GLU A 165 -8.97 -6.01 -10.17
C GLU A 165 -8.50 -5.37 -8.85
N GLN A 166 -9.31 -5.47 -7.79
CA GLN A 166 -8.90 -5.01 -6.46
C GLN A 166 -7.77 -5.86 -5.86
N ALA A 167 -7.86 -7.19 -5.96
CA ALA A 167 -6.84 -8.08 -5.42
C ALA A 167 -5.48 -7.91 -6.14
N GLU A 168 -5.50 -7.66 -7.46
CA GLU A 168 -4.30 -7.30 -8.22
C GLU A 168 -3.66 -6.00 -7.73
N ALA A 169 -4.47 -4.95 -7.55
CA ALA A 169 -4.00 -3.66 -7.03
C ALA A 169 -3.38 -3.78 -5.62
N ASP A 170 -3.95 -4.64 -4.77
CA ASP A 170 -3.42 -4.91 -3.43
C ASP A 170 -2.04 -5.61 -3.50
N VAL A 171 -1.88 -6.61 -4.37
CA VAL A 171 -0.60 -7.28 -4.61
C VAL A 171 0.46 -6.31 -5.13
N GLU A 172 0.10 -5.48 -6.12
CA GLU A 172 1.01 -4.46 -6.66
C GLU A 172 1.47 -3.47 -5.59
N THR A 173 0.55 -3.05 -4.72
CA THR A 173 0.86 -2.17 -3.58
C THR A 173 1.85 -2.83 -2.63
N ALA A 174 1.66 -4.11 -2.28
CA ALA A 174 2.59 -4.84 -1.43
C ALA A 174 3.99 -4.97 -2.08
N VAL A 175 4.05 -5.21 -3.39
CA VAL A 175 5.31 -5.26 -4.15
C VAL A 175 6.01 -3.90 -4.17
N ALA A 176 5.26 -2.80 -4.34
CA ALA A 176 5.81 -1.46 -4.29
C ALA A 176 6.41 -1.15 -2.90
N LEU A 177 5.72 -1.53 -1.82
CA LEU A 177 6.20 -1.37 -0.45
C LEU A 177 7.47 -2.18 -0.18
N LEU A 178 7.54 -3.43 -0.66
CA LEU A 178 8.73 -4.28 -0.56
C LEU A 178 9.97 -3.64 -1.18
N ARG A 179 9.79 -2.88 -2.27
CA ARG A 179 10.88 -2.14 -2.92
C ARG A 179 11.20 -0.82 -2.21
N GLY A 180 10.19 -0.10 -1.76
CA GLY A 180 10.33 1.26 -1.21
C GLY A 180 10.90 1.32 0.20
N ILE A 181 10.54 0.38 1.10
CA ILE A 181 10.98 0.41 2.49
C ILE A 181 12.51 0.32 2.64
N PRO A 182 13.23 -0.60 1.95
CA PRO A 182 14.68 -0.66 1.99
C PRO A 182 15.36 0.64 1.53
N MET A 183 14.82 1.27 0.47
CA MET A 183 15.35 2.55 -0.03
C MET A 183 15.21 3.66 1.02
N ARG A 184 14.03 3.80 1.64
CA ARG A 184 13.83 4.80 2.71
C ARG A 184 14.69 4.55 3.94
N ARG A 185 14.93 3.30 4.29
CA ARG A 185 15.88 2.95 5.36
C ARG A 185 17.27 3.49 5.05
N ALA A 186 17.75 3.32 3.82
CA ALA A 186 19.04 3.85 3.39
C ALA A 186 19.07 5.39 3.46
N GLU A 187 18.00 6.06 3.04
CA GLU A 187 17.85 7.51 3.15
C GLU A 187 17.92 7.99 4.60
N TRP A 188 17.23 7.34 5.54
CA TRP A 188 17.27 7.74 6.96
C TRP A 188 18.65 7.53 7.61
N ILE A 189 19.35 6.46 7.24
CA ILE A 189 20.72 6.20 7.70
C ILE A 189 21.65 7.30 7.17
N GLU A 190 21.52 7.67 5.91
CA GLU A 190 22.33 8.71 5.28
C GLU A 190 22.00 10.10 5.83
N ASP A 191 20.72 10.41 6.06
CA ASP A 191 20.27 11.62 6.76
C ASP A 191 20.91 11.75 8.14
N ARG A 192 20.95 10.66 8.91
CA ARG A 192 21.62 10.64 10.21
C ARG A 192 23.12 10.91 10.08
N ARG A 193 23.78 10.27 9.12
CA ARG A 193 25.21 10.50 8.86
C ARG A 193 25.48 11.98 8.55
N LYS A 194 24.70 12.58 7.65
CA LYS A 194 24.81 14.01 7.29
C LYS A 194 24.56 14.93 8.48
N LEU A 195 23.58 14.60 9.33
CA LEU A 195 23.29 15.39 10.53
C LEU A 195 24.47 15.37 11.51
N VAL A 196 25.08 14.21 11.73
CA VAL A 196 26.29 14.07 12.55
C VAL A 196 27.44 14.89 11.96
N SER A 197 27.70 14.79 10.66
CA SER A 197 28.78 15.54 10.00
C SER A 197 28.62 17.05 10.13
N ARG A 198 27.38 17.58 10.07
CA ARG A 198 27.11 19.02 10.24
C ARG A 198 27.30 19.52 11.67
N LEU A 199 27.20 18.64 12.66
CA LEU A 199 27.36 19.02 14.07
C LEU A 199 28.81 18.95 14.55
N LEU A 200 29.64 18.20 13.84
CA LEU A 200 31.07 18.05 14.13
C LEU A 200 31.95 19.01 13.30
N ALA A 201 31.35 19.73 12.34
CA ALA A 201 32.00 20.75 11.52
C ALA A 201 31.76 22.14 12.11
#